data_AF-A0A5E5Q3Q7-F1
#
_entry.id   AF-A0A5E5Q3Q7-F1
#
_cell.length_a   1.000
_cell.length_b   1.000
_cell.length_c   1.000
_cell.angle_alpha   90.00
_cell.angle_beta   90.00
_cell.angle_gamma   90.00
#
_symmetry.space_group_name_H-M   'P 1'
#
loop_
_entity.id
_entity.type
_entity.pdbx_description
1 polymer ?
#
loop_
_entity_poly.entity_id
_entity_poly.type
_entity_poly.pdbx_seq_one_letter_code
_entity_poly.pdbx_strand_id
1 'polypeptide(L)' 'MIIYSPIDGDAINYTIEFRPKHCFLITQLGKTKPKLVSDIEKSIKDYCQSFKYKVIDASAERTGRDFLLKI' A
#
# COMPACT_ATOMS: atom_id res chain seq x y z
N MET A 1 1.03 -21.37 -5.34
CA MET A 1 0.04 -20.28 -5.53
C MET A 1 -0.01 -19.99 -7.02
N ILE A 2 -1.13 -20.24 -7.68
CA ILE A 2 -1.29 -19.90 -9.10
C ILE A 2 -1.66 -18.42 -9.17
N ILE A 3 -0.88 -17.63 -9.89
CA ILE A 3 -1.10 -16.19 -10.03
C ILE A 3 -1.77 -15.99 -11.38
N TYR A 4 -2.93 -15.36 -11.37
CA TYR A 4 -3.68 -15.04 -12.57
C TYR A 4 -3.47 -13.58 -12.93
N SER A 5 -3.38 -13.30 -14.22
CA SER A 5 -3.33 -11.92 -14.70
C SER A 5 -4.65 -11.22 -14.40
N PRO A 6 -4.63 -10.02 -13.80
CA PRO A 6 -5.84 -9.28 -13.48
C PRO A 6 -6.50 -8.63 -14.71
N ILE A 7 -5.86 -8.67 -15.89
CA ILE A 7 -6.35 -8.06 -17.13
C ILE A 7 -7.25 -9.02 -17.91
N ASP A 8 -6.76 -10.25 -18.07
CA ASP A 8 -7.27 -11.28 -18.98
C ASP A 8 -7.64 -12.58 -18.25
N GLY A 9 -7.24 -12.75 -16.99
CA GLY A 9 -7.62 -13.90 -16.16
C GLY A 9 -6.81 -15.17 -16.42
N ASP A 10 -5.82 -15.10 -17.31
CA ASP A 10 -4.96 -16.24 -17.64
C ASP A 10 -3.91 -16.52 -16.55
N ALA A 11 -3.55 -17.79 -16.41
CA ALA A 11 -2.51 -18.21 -15.48
C ALA A 11 -1.13 -17.71 -15.94
N ILE A 12 -0.43 -17.00 -15.06
CA ILE A 12 0.94 -16.54 -15.31
C ILE A 12 1.86 -17.74 -15.20
N ASN A 13 2.37 -18.20 -16.35
CA ASN A 13 3.22 -19.39 -16.47
C ASN A 13 4.73 -19.08 -16.49
N TYR A 14 5.11 -17.81 -16.29
CA TYR A 14 6.50 -17.39 -16.20
C TYR A 14 6.88 -16.97 -14.78
N THR A 15 8.18 -17.00 -14.47
CA THR A 15 8.68 -16.56 -13.17
C THR A 15 8.52 -15.05 -13.06
N ILE A 16 7.70 -14.60 -12.10
CA ILE A 16 7.58 -13.17 -11.79
C ILE A 16 8.79 -12.77 -10.95
N GLU A 17 9.66 -11.94 -11.50
CA GLU A 17 10.72 -11.30 -10.72
C GLU A 17 10.08 -10.35 -9.70
N PHE A 18 10.13 -10.73 -8.42
CA PHE A 18 9.53 -9.95 -7.35
C PHE A 18 10.34 -8.67 -7.12
N ARG A 19 9.87 -7.55 -7.68
CA ARG A 19 10.46 -6.22 -7.53
C ARG A 19 9.44 -5.26 -6.91
N PRO A 20 9.10 -5.41 -5.61
CA PRO A 20 8.11 -4.55 -4.96
C PRO A 20 8.63 -3.11 -4.94
N LYS A 21 7.99 -2.24 -5.72
CA LYS A 21 8.26 -0.79 -5.70
C LYS A 21 7.45 -0.06 -4.63
N HIS A 22 6.31 -0.65 -4.25
CA HIS A 22 5.31 -0.04 -3.37
C HIS A 22 4.77 -1.08 -2.39
N CYS A 23 4.47 -0.64 -1.17
CA CYS A 23 3.82 -1.43 -0.13
C CYS A 23 2.63 -0.62 0.39
N PHE A 24 1.46 -1.26 0.48
CA PHE A 24 0.23 -0.64 0.95
C PHE A 24 -0.18 -1.24 2.29
N LEU A 25 -0.43 -0.37 3.26
CA LEU A 25 -1.02 -0.74 4.54
C LEU A 25 -2.42 -0.12 4.60
N ILE A 26 -3.45 -0.96 4.60
CA ILE A 26 -4.84 -0.52 4.74
C ILE A 26 -5.35 -0.95 6.11
N THR A 27 -5.72 0.03 6.94
CA THR A 27 -6.37 -0.22 8.23
C THR A 27 -7.86 0.10 8.14
N GLN A 28 -8.70 -0.66 8.84
CA GLN A 28 -10.15 -0.46 8.84
C GLN A 28 -10.52 1.00 9.18
N LEU A 29 -11.31 1.63 8.30
CA LEU A 29 -11.80 3.00 8.48
C LEU A 29 -13.07 2.98 9.35
N GLY A 30 -12.99 3.61 10.51
CA GLY A 30 -14.08 3.91 11.45
C GLY A 30 -13.76 5.21 12.22
N LYS A 31 -14.59 5.62 13.20
CA LYS A 31 -14.28 6.80 14.06
C LYS A 31 -12.90 6.64 14.73
N THR A 32 -12.30 7.77 15.11
CA THR A 32 -11.02 7.96 15.83
C THR A 32 -10.02 6.81 15.71
N LYS A 33 -8.99 7.01 14.88
CA LYS A 33 -7.87 6.09 14.70
C LYS A 33 -7.33 5.62 16.08
N PRO A 34 -7.35 4.31 16.39
CA PRO A 34 -6.83 3.80 17.66
C PRO A 34 -5.37 4.19 17.85
N LYS A 35 -4.96 4.47 19.10
CA LYS A 35 -3.57 4.87 19.42
C LYS A 35 -2.53 3.89 18.89
N LEU A 36 -2.81 2.58 19.03
CA LEU A 36 -1.95 1.52 18.50
C LEU A 36 -1.69 1.67 17.00
N VAL A 37 -2.72 2.05 16.23
CA VAL A 37 -2.59 2.27 14.78
C VAL A 37 -1.71 3.49 14.50
N SER A 38 -1.81 4.56 15.30
CA SER A 38 -0.90 5.71 15.22
C SER A 38 0.55 5.34 15.52
N ASP A 39 0.79 4.49 16.52
CA ASP A 39 2.12 4.06 16.93
C ASP A 39 2.78 3.18 15.85
N ILE A 40 1.98 2.29 15.23
CA ILE A 40 2.40 1.48 14.09
C ILE A 40 2.72 2.38 12.89
N GLU A 41 1.85 3.33 12.55
CA GLU A 41 2.07 4.25 11.43
C GLU A 41 3.35 5.07 11.58
N LYS A 42 3.61 5.57 12.80
CA LYS A 42 4.84 6.29 13.10
C LYS A 42 6.07 5.40 12.89
N SER A 43 6.04 4.19 13.43
CA SER A 43 7.15 3.22 13.29
C SER A 43 7.43 2.88 11.83
N ILE A 44 6.38 2.72 11.02
CA ILE A 44 6.49 2.48 9.57
C ILE A 44 7.07 3.70 8.86
N LYS A 45 6.60 4.92 9.17
CA LYS A 45 7.13 6.16 8.59
C LYS A 45 8.62 6.33 8.87
N ASP A 46 9.04 6.12 10.12
CA ASP A 46 10.43 6.22 10.55
C ASP A 46 11.31 5.18 9.82
N TYR A 47 10.83 3.94 9.71
CA TYR A 47 11.53 2.88 8.99
C TYR A 47 11.64 3.20 7.49
N CYS A 48 10.53 3.56 6.83
CA CYS A 48 10.52 3.92 5.41
C CYS A 48 11.47 5.10 5.09
N GLN A 49 11.53 6.12 5.95
CA GLN A 49 12.47 7.23 5.79
C GLN A 49 13.93 6.77 5.84
N SER A 50 14.27 5.79 6.71
CA SER A 50 15.64 5.27 6.80
C SER A 50 16.12 4.61 5.49
N PHE A 51 15.19 4.10 4.67
CA PHE A 51 15.46 3.54 3.34
C PHE A 51 15.14 4.50 2.20
N LYS A 52 14.87 5.78 2.49
CA LYS A 52 14.52 6.82 1.51
C LYS A 52 13.26 6.50 0.69
N TYR A 53 12.32 5.73 1.25
CA TYR A 53 11.02 5.54 0.64
C TYR A 53 10.12 6.77 0.83
N LYS A 54 9.40 7.14 -0.23
CA LYS A 54 8.33 8.15 -0.15
C LYS A 54 7.10 7.52 0.47
N VAL A 55 6.67 8.04 1.62
CA VAL A 55 5.42 7.62 2.28
C VAL A 55 4.28 8.51 1.79
N ILE A 56 3.21 7.91 1.28
CA ILE A 56 1.99 8.60 0.86
C ILE A 56 0.89 8.26 1.86
N ASP A 57 0.36 9.27 2.54
CA ASP A 57 -0.78 9.12 3.44
C ASP A 57 -2.07 9.34 2.64
N ALA A 58 -2.84 8.27 2.49
CA ALA A 58 -4.11 8.30 1.75
C ALA A 58 -5.19 9.16 2.45
N SER A 59 -4.98 9.54 3.71
CA SER A 59 -5.87 10.44 4.45
C SER A 59 -5.57 11.92 4.20
N ALA A 60 -4.36 12.26 3.72
CA ALA A 60 -3.90 13.63 3.57
C ALA A 60 -4.44 14.33 2.31
N GLU A 61 -4.74 13.58 1.25
CA GLU A 61 -5.32 14.11 0.01
C GLU A 61 -6.60 13.35 -0.38
N ARG A 62 -7.76 13.91 -0.02
CA ARG A 62 -9.06 13.42 -0.46
C ARG A 62 -9.54 14.13 -1.72
N THR A 63 -9.00 13.74 -2.88
CA THR A 63 -9.66 14.00 -4.16
C THR A 63 -10.42 12.73 -4.54
N GLY A 64 -11.75 12.79 -4.53
CA GLY A 64 -12.66 11.63 -4.57
C GLY A 64 -12.60 10.71 -5.80
N ARG A 65 -11.62 10.87 -6.69
CA ARG A 65 -11.36 10.00 -7.85
C ARG A 65 -9.99 9.27 -7.83
N ASP A 66 -9.09 9.60 -6.89
CA ASP A 66 -7.66 9.30 -7.06
C ASP A 66 -7.11 8.07 -6.33
N PHE A 67 -7.91 7.34 -5.56
CA PHE A 67 -7.36 6.25 -4.74
C PHE A 67 -6.69 5.14 -5.55
N LEU A 68 -7.18 4.87 -6.78
CA LEU A 68 -6.61 3.86 -7.69
C LEU A 68 -5.54 4.42 -8.64
N LEU A 69 -5.47 5.74 -8.85
CA LEU A 69 -4.51 6.38 -9.75
C LEU A 69 -3.17 6.74 -9.08
N LYS A 70 -3.12 6.68 -7.74
CA LYS A 70 -1.90 6.95 -6.95
C LYS A 70 -1.08 5.70 -6.62
N ILE A 71 -1.56 4.52 -7.04
CA ILE A 71 -0.95 3.18 -6.88
C ILE A 71 -0.10 2.88 -8.11
#